data_AF-A0A4R6BHD1-F1
#
_entry.id   AF-A0A4R6BHD1-F1
#
_cell.length_a   1.000
_cell.length_b   1.000
_cell.length_c   1.000
_cell.angle_alpha   90.00
_cell.angle_beta   90.00
_cell.angle_gamma   90.00
#
_symmetry.space_group_name_H-M   'P 1'
#
loop_
_entity.id
_entity.type
_entity.pdbx_description
1 polymer ?
#
loop_
_entity_poly.entity_id
_entity_poly.type
_entity_poly.pdbx_seq_one_letter_code
_entity_poly.pdbx_strand_id
1 'polypeptide(L)'
;LVIIIAPFFSHLVKFFPPVVTGSVVTIIGINLMPVAMNYLAGGQGAKDYGDVKNILLGLMTLIIILLLQRFTTGFIKSIAILIGLVLGTIGAGLLGMVDINQVNHAGWLGIPVPFRFSGFSFDVTSTLV
;
A
#
# COMPACT_ATOMS: atom_id res chain seq x y z
N LEU A 1 15.17 4.31 16.82
CA LEU A 1 14.18 5.40 16.91
C LEU A 1 12.88 4.93 17.59
N VAL A 2 12.17 3.93 17.05
CA VAL A 2 10.93 3.39 17.66
C VAL A 2 11.10 2.92 19.11
N ILE A 3 12.18 2.20 19.41
CA ILE A 3 12.49 1.71 20.77
C ILE A 3 12.68 2.86 21.78
N ILE A 4 13.18 4.02 21.33
CA ILE A 4 13.47 5.19 22.18
C ILE A 4 12.18 5.99 22.46
N ILE A 5 11.26 6.05 21.49
CA ILE A 5 10.01 6.84 21.57
C ILE A 5 8.88 6.06 22.24
N ALA A 6 8.90 4.72 22.18
CA ALA A 6 7.91 3.85 22.78
C ALA A 6 7.53 4.17 24.26
N PRO A 7 8.47 4.41 25.20
CA PRO A 7 8.10 4.70 26.59
C PRO A 7 7.38 6.04 26.77
N PHE A 8 7.71 7.04 25.95
CA PHE A 8 7.05 8.35 25.95
C PHE A 8 5.62 8.24 25.40
N PHE A 9 5.45 7.49 24.31
CA PHE A 9 4.15 7.26 23.68
C PHE A 9 3.19 6.50 24.61
N SER A 10 3.70 5.52 25.38
CA SER A 10 2.90 4.76 26.34
C SER A 10 2.27 5.61 27.45
N HIS A 11 2.86 6.77 27.79
CA HIS A 11 2.27 7.71 28.75
C HIS A 11 1.14 8.53 28.12
N LEU A 12 1.28 8.87 26.84
CA LEU A 12 0.29 9.62 26.06
C LEU A 12 -0.96 8.81 25.72
N VAL A 13 -0.82 7.50 25.47
CA VAL A 13 -1.94 6.61 25.12
C VAL A 13 -3.03 6.57 26.20
N LYS A 14 -2.70 6.84 27.48
CA LYS A 14 -3.68 6.95 28.58
C LYS A 14 -4.68 8.10 28.40
N PHE A 15 -4.33 9.12 27.63
CA PHE A 15 -5.21 10.26 27.35
C PHE A 15 -6.14 10.04 26.14
N PHE A 16 -5.95 8.95 25.39
CA PHE A 16 -6.76 8.61 24.23
C PHE A 16 -7.71 7.47 24.58
N PRO A 17 -8.97 7.75 24.98
CA PRO A 17 -9.94 6.71 25.25
C PRO A 17 -10.22 5.89 23.98
N PRO A 18 -10.73 4.65 24.09
CA PRO A 18 -10.92 3.73 22.96
C PRO A 18 -11.70 4.34 21.78
N VAL A 19 -12.59 5.28 22.06
CA VAL A 19 -13.40 6.01 21.06
C VAL A 19 -12.52 6.84 20.11
N VAL A 20 -11.43 7.43 20.61
CA VAL A 20 -10.52 8.26 19.81
C VAL A 20 -9.62 7.37 18.97
N THR A 21 -9.05 6.31 19.55
CA THR A 21 -8.21 5.37 18.81
C THR A 21 -8.97 4.72 17.65
N GLY A 22 -10.22 4.28 17.88
CA GLY A 22 -11.07 3.71 16.82
C GLY A 22 -11.41 4.73 15.73
N SER A 23 -11.70 5.97 16.10
CA SER A 23 -11.99 7.04 15.14
C SER A 23 -10.77 7.37 14.28
N VAL A 24 -9.58 7.50 14.87
CA VAL A 24 -8.34 7.76 14.15
C VAL A 24 -8.00 6.64 13.17
N VAL A 25 -8.12 5.37 13.59
CA VAL A 25 -7.88 4.21 12.70
C VAL A 25 -8.85 4.20 11.53
N THR A 26 -10.12 4.52 11.76
CA THR A 26 -11.14 4.60 10.70
C THR A 26 -10.83 5.72 9.72
N ILE A 27 -10.45 6.91 10.21
CA ILE A 27 -10.05 8.06 9.37
C ILE A 27 -8.81 7.72 8.54
N ILE A 28 -7.82 7.03 9.10
CA ILE A 28 -6.65 6.56 8.33
C ILE A 28 -7.11 5.63 7.20
N GLY A 29 -7.99 4.68 7.48
CA GLY A 29 -8.54 3.78 6.45
C GLY A 29 -9.29 4.53 5.34
N ILE A 30 -10.15 5.48 5.70
CA ILE A 30 -10.92 6.29 4.74
C ILE A 30 -9.98 7.16 3.89
N ASN A 31 -8.96 7.78 4.47
CA ASN A 31 -8.00 8.61 3.73
C ASN A 31 -7.12 7.81 2.76
N LEU A 32 -6.89 6.51 3.03
CA LEU A 32 -6.13 5.63 2.13
C LEU A 32 -6.99 5.03 1.01
N MET A 33 -8.31 5.04 1.14
CA MET A 33 -9.23 4.48 0.15
C MET A 33 -9.08 5.12 -1.25
N PRO A 34 -9.00 6.46 -1.40
CA PRO A 34 -8.78 7.08 -2.72
C PRO A 34 -7.46 6.68 -3.37
N VAL A 35 -6.40 6.49 -2.56
CA VAL A 35 -5.09 6.05 -3.06
C VAL A 35 -5.18 4.62 -3.59
N ALA A 36 -5.86 3.73 -2.87
CA ALA A 36 -6.11 2.36 -3.32
C ALA A 36 -6.92 2.32 -4.62
N MET A 37 -7.98 3.13 -4.73
CA MET A 37 -8.79 3.24 -5.94
C MET A 37 -7.99 3.74 -7.14
N ASN A 38 -7.10 4.72 -6.93
CA ASN A 38 -6.20 5.19 -7.98
C ASN A 38 -5.24 4.10 -8.47
N TYR A 39 -4.71 3.26 -7.57
CA TYR A 39 -3.88 2.12 -7.97
C TYR A 39 -4.67 1.06 -8.73
N LEU A 40 -5.92 0.78 -8.33
CA LEU A 40 -6.81 -0.12 -9.07
C LEU A 40 -7.14 0.40 -10.47
N ALA A 41 -7.23 1.72 -10.64
CA ALA A 41 -7.47 2.35 -11.94
C ALA A 41 -6.22 2.39 -12.86
N GLY A 42 -5.04 1.95 -12.40
CA GLY A 42 -3.80 1.95 -13.19
C GLY A 42 -2.73 2.95 -12.72
N GLY A 43 -2.99 3.71 -11.65
CA GLY A 43 -2.04 4.66 -11.05
C GLY A 43 -2.26 6.10 -11.50
N GLN A 44 -2.02 7.07 -10.59
CA GLN A 44 -2.20 8.50 -10.91
C GLN A 44 -1.27 8.92 -12.06
N GLY A 45 -1.84 9.50 -13.12
CA GLY A 45 -1.08 9.96 -14.29
C GLY A 45 -0.73 8.89 -15.32
N ALA A 46 -1.25 7.65 -15.19
CA ALA A 46 -1.09 6.62 -16.20
C ALA A 46 -1.90 6.94 -17.47
N LYS A 47 -1.36 6.58 -18.64
CA LYS A 47 -2.05 6.75 -19.94
C LYS A 47 -3.32 5.90 -20.03
N ASP A 48 -3.32 4.75 -19.36
CA ASP A 48 -4.40 3.78 -19.34
C ASP A 48 -5.24 3.89 -18.05
N TYR A 49 -5.36 5.10 -17.49
CA TYR A 49 -6.14 5.35 -16.29
C TYR A 49 -7.62 5.01 -16.52
N GLY A 50 -8.16 4.13 -15.70
CA GLY A 50 -9.53 3.66 -15.81
C GLY A 50 -9.76 2.63 -16.92
N ASP A 51 -8.70 2.05 -17.52
CA ASP A 51 -8.88 0.94 -18.46
C ASP A 51 -9.54 -0.25 -17.74
N VAL A 52 -10.49 -0.88 -18.43
CA VAL A 52 -11.27 -2.02 -17.96
C VAL A 52 -10.34 -3.15 -17.54
N LYS A 53 -9.20 -3.33 -18.21
CA LYS A 53 -8.22 -4.36 -17.86
C LYS A 53 -7.60 -4.17 -16.47
N ASN A 54 -7.25 -2.94 -16.11
CA ASN A 54 -6.63 -2.63 -14.81
C ASN A 54 -7.63 -2.84 -13.67
N ILE A 55 -8.85 -2.34 -13.85
CA ILE A 55 -9.93 -2.48 -12.88
C ILE A 55 -10.32 -3.95 -12.72
N LEU A 56 -10.45 -4.68 -13.84
CA LEU A 56 -10.83 -6.10 -13.82
C LEU A 56 -9.74 -6.95 -13.15
N LEU A 57 -8.47 -6.70 -13.45
CA LEU A 57 -7.35 -7.36 -12.79
C LEU A 57 -7.37 -7.08 -11.29
N GLY A 58 -7.49 -5.81 -10.88
CA GLY A 58 -7.58 -5.40 -9.49
C GLY A 58 -8.75 -6.05 -8.74
N LEU A 59 -9.95 -6.05 -9.33
CA LEU A 59 -11.12 -6.73 -8.77
C LEU A 59 -10.92 -8.25 -8.67
N MET A 60 -10.30 -8.86 -9.68
CA MET A 60 -10.01 -10.30 -9.66
C MET A 60 -9.05 -10.65 -8.52
N THR A 61 -7.98 -9.86 -8.30
CA THR A 61 -7.09 -10.06 -7.15
C THR A 61 -7.82 -9.90 -5.81
N LEU A 62 -8.70 -8.90 -5.68
CA LEU A 62 -9.49 -8.66 -4.48
C LEU A 62 -10.42 -9.85 -4.21
N ILE A 63 -11.12 -10.35 -5.22
CA ILE A 63 -12.02 -11.51 -5.09
C ILE A 63 -11.23 -12.74 -4.63
N ILE A 64 -10.05 -13.00 -5.19
CA ILE A 64 -9.19 -14.11 -4.75
C ILE A 64 -8.84 -13.97 -3.27
N ILE A 65 -8.39 -12.78 -2.84
CA ILE A 65 -8.01 -12.53 -1.45
C ILE A 65 -9.22 -12.74 -0.52
N LEU A 66 -10.40 -12.23 -0.90
CA LEU A 66 -11.63 -12.36 -0.12
C LEU A 66 -12.11 -13.81 -0.03
N LEU A 67 -12.06 -14.57 -1.12
CA LEU A 67 -12.40 -16.00 -1.13
C LEU A 67 -11.44 -16.77 -0.23
N LEU A 68 -10.13 -16.57 -0.37
CA LEU A 68 -9.13 -17.23 0.47
C LEU A 68 -9.33 -16.85 1.94
N GLN A 69 -9.54 -15.58 2.28
CA GLN A 69 -9.78 -15.16 3.67
C GLN A 69 -11.08 -15.71 4.26
N ARG A 70 -12.12 -15.92 3.44
CA ARG A 70 -13.41 -16.44 3.89
C ARG A 70 -13.40 -17.95 4.08
N PHE A 71 -12.76 -18.69 3.17
CA PHE A 71 -12.80 -20.16 3.17
C PHE A 71 -11.65 -20.82 3.94
N THR A 72 -10.61 -20.07 4.33
CA THR A 72 -9.47 -20.62 5.07
C THR A 72 -9.46 -20.19 6.53
N THR A 73 -8.87 -21.02 7.38
CA THR A 73 -8.79 -20.80 8.84
C THR A 73 -7.36 -20.83 9.34
N GLY A 74 -7.10 -20.17 10.48
CA GLY A 74 -5.80 -20.19 11.14
C GLY A 74 -4.69 -19.48 10.35
N PHE A 75 -3.50 -20.09 10.29
CA PHE A 75 -2.32 -19.54 9.63
C PHE A 75 -2.54 -19.20 8.16
N ILE A 76 -3.36 -20.00 7.47
CA ILE A 76 -3.64 -19.86 6.04
C ILE A 76 -4.34 -18.51 5.74
N LYS A 77 -5.15 -18.01 6.69
CA LYS A 77 -5.81 -16.70 6.55
C LYS A 77 -4.83 -15.52 6.56
N SER A 78 -3.72 -15.65 7.30
CA SER A 78 -2.67 -14.61 7.36
C SER A 78 -1.91 -14.51 6.04
N ILE A 79 -1.55 -15.66 5.46
CA ILE A 79 -0.84 -15.73 4.17
C ILE A 79 -1.77 -15.57 2.95
N ALA A 80 -3.09 -15.55 3.14
CA ALA A 80 -4.06 -15.41 2.04
C ALA A 80 -3.83 -14.15 1.19
N ILE A 81 -3.43 -13.03 1.83
CA ILE A 81 -3.10 -11.79 1.11
C ILE A 81 -1.87 -12.00 0.21
N LEU A 82 -0.83 -12.69 0.72
CA LEU A 82 0.36 -12.99 -0.07
C LEU A 82 0.04 -13.91 -1.24
N ILE A 83 -0.74 -14.97 -1.01
CA ILE A 83 -1.15 -15.90 -2.08
C ILE A 83 -1.97 -15.16 -3.14
N GLY A 84 -2.93 -14.32 -2.72
CA GLY A 84 -3.72 -13.52 -3.65
C GLY A 84 -2.88 -12.54 -4.47
N LEU A 85 -1.85 -11.94 -3.87
CA LEU A 85 -0.91 -11.06 -4.57
C LEU A 85 -0.09 -11.83 -5.61
N VAL A 86 0.40 -13.03 -5.27
CA VAL A 86 1.15 -13.90 -6.20
C VAL A 86 0.26 -14.30 -7.38
N LEU A 87 -0.96 -14.77 -7.12
CA LEU A 87 -1.91 -15.14 -8.17
C LEU A 87 -2.32 -13.95 -9.03
N GLY A 88 -2.50 -12.78 -8.42
CA GLY A 88 -2.78 -11.54 -9.12
C GLY A 88 -1.65 -11.09 -10.04
N THR A 89 -0.40 -11.21 -9.57
CA THR A 89 0.79 -10.90 -10.37
C THR A 89 0.94 -11.85 -11.55
N ILE A 90 0.67 -13.15 -11.34
CA ILE A 90 0.66 -14.14 -12.42
C ILE A 90 -0.43 -13.78 -13.45
N GLY A 91 -1.64 -13.41 -13.00
CA GLY A 91 -2.71 -12.95 -13.87
C GLY A 91 -2.32 -11.71 -14.69
N ALA A 92 -1.62 -10.75 -14.07
CA ALA A 92 -1.08 -9.58 -14.75
C ALA A 92 -0.04 -9.96 -15.82
N GLY A 93 0.80 -10.95 -15.53
CA GLY A 93 1.80 -11.49 -16.46
C GLY A 93 1.16 -12.10 -17.71
N LEU A 94 0.08 -12.86 -17.54
CA LEU A 94 -0.68 -13.44 -18.67
C LEU A 94 -1.34 -12.36 -19.56
N LEU A 95 -1.71 -11.22 -18.99
CA LEU A 95 -2.25 -10.07 -19.72
C LEU A 95 -1.16 -9.22 -20.41
N GLY A 96 0.12 -9.59 -20.27
CA GLY A 96 1.25 -8.86 -20.86
C GLY A 96 1.53 -7.50 -20.22
N MET A 97 0.98 -7.24 -19.03
CA MET A 97 1.11 -5.96 -18.31
C MET A 97 2.36 -5.91 -17.42
N VAL A 98 3.15 -6.99 -17.36
CA VAL A 98 4.33 -7.10 -16.50
C VAL A 98 5.59 -6.89 -17.34
N ASP A 99 6.33 -5.83 -17.04
CA ASP A 99 7.63 -5.55 -17.65
C ASP A 99 8.77 -6.21 -16.85
N ILE A 100 9.29 -7.32 -17.37
CA ILE A 100 10.39 -8.08 -16.76
C ILE A 100 11.75 -7.40 -17.05
N ASN A 101 11.83 -6.47 -18.01
CA ASN A 101 13.09 -5.83 -18.35
C ASN A 101 13.65 -4.99 -17.19
N GLN A 102 12.78 -4.41 -16.37
CA GLN A 102 13.21 -3.64 -15.19
C GLN A 102 13.95 -4.51 -14.16
N VAL A 103 13.60 -5.80 -14.07
CA VAL A 103 14.28 -6.75 -13.17
C VAL A 103 15.67 -7.10 -13.70
N ASN A 104 15.82 -7.22 -15.03
CA ASN A 104 17.12 -7.51 -15.66
C ASN A 104 18.11 -6.35 -15.54
N HIS A 105 17.63 -5.12 -15.54
CA HIS A 105 18.47 -3.92 -15.39
C HIS A 105 18.68 -3.49 -13.94
N ALA A 106 18.05 -4.18 -12.98
CA ALA A 106 18.22 -3.89 -11.57
C ALA A 106 19.62 -4.34 -11.11
N GLY A 107 20.41 -3.38 -10.61
CA GLY A 107 21.70 -3.70 -9.97
C GLY A 107 21.48 -4.58 -8.75
N TRP A 108 22.33 -5.61 -8.60
CA TRP A 108 22.27 -6.54 -7.46
C TRP A 108 22.46 -5.84 -6.10
N LEU A 109 23.16 -4.71 -6.10
CA LEU A 109 23.34 -3.84 -4.94
C LEU A 109 22.85 -2.43 -5.27
N GLY A 110 21.71 -2.05 -4.69
CA GLY A 110 21.21 -0.68 -4.69
C GLY A 110 21.66 0.04 -3.43
N ILE A 111 22.62 0.96 -3.53
CA ILE A 111 22.96 1.84 -2.41
C ILE A 111 21.79 2.82 -2.24
N PRO A 112 21.11 2.87 -1.08
CA PRO A 112 20.03 3.80 -0.85
C PRO A 112 20.61 5.21 -0.78
N VAL A 113 20.51 5.96 -1.88
CA VAL A 113 20.89 7.37 -1.84
C VAL A 113 19.84 8.12 -1.02
N PRO A 114 20.23 8.87 0.04
CA PRO A 114 19.27 9.68 0.77
C PRO A 114 18.71 10.78 -0.16
N PHE A 115 17.45 11.17 0.05
CA PHE A 115 16.77 12.24 -0.70
C PHE A 115 16.39 11.96 -2.18
N ARG A 116 16.10 10.72 -2.57
CA ARG A 116 15.66 10.40 -3.97
C ARG A 116 14.37 11.07 -4.43
N PHE A 117 13.45 11.35 -3.50
CA PHE A 117 12.08 11.78 -3.81
C PHE A 117 11.78 13.24 -3.46
N SER A 118 12.70 13.92 -2.76
CA SER A 118 12.68 15.35 -2.47
C SER A 118 13.98 15.67 -1.74
N GLY A 119 14.66 16.75 -2.13
CA GLY A 119 15.73 17.34 -1.32
C GLY A 119 15.16 17.92 -0.02
N PHE A 120 16.00 18.50 0.84
CA PHE A 120 15.52 19.39 1.89
C PHE A 120 14.85 20.64 1.25
N SER A 121 13.59 20.55 0.87
CA SER A 121 12.79 21.70 0.48
C SER A 121 12.09 22.26 1.72
N PHE A 122 12.55 23.40 2.21
CA PHE A 122 11.83 24.18 3.21
C PHE A 122 10.86 25.10 2.47
N ASP A 123 9.60 24.68 2.37
CA ASP A 123 8.51 25.54 1.91
C ASP A 123 8.13 26.50 3.04
N VAL A 124 8.78 27.68 3.04
CA VAL A 124 8.54 28.75 4.04
C VAL A 124 7.07 29.16 4.07
N THR A 125 6.36 29.05 2.93
CA THR A 125 4.94 29.38 2.83
C THR A 125 4.01 28.45 3.61
N SER A 126 4.36 27.17 3.81
CA SER A 126 3.55 26.24 4.63
C SER A 126 3.82 26.34 6.14
N THR A 127 4.81 27.13 6.55
CA THR A 127 5.19 27.28 7.98
C THR A 127 4.63 28.56 8.60
N LEU A 128 4.08 29.48 7.79
CA LEU A 128 3.56 30.78 8.21
C LEU A 128 2.04 30.95 8.05
N VAL A 129 1.31 29.87 7.73
CA VAL A 129 -0.16 29.81 7.73
C VAL A 129 -0.65 28.81 8.77
#